data_AF-A0A7C3YR95-F1
#
_entry.id   AF-A0A7C3YR95-F1
#
_cell.length_a   1.000
_cell.length_b   1.000
_cell.length_c   1.000
_cell.angle_alpha   90.00
_cell.angle_beta   90.00
_cell.angle_gamma   90.00
#
_symmetry.space_group_name_H-M   'P 1'
#
loop_
_entity.id
_entity.type
_entity.pdbx_description
1 polymer ?
#
loop_
_entity_poly.entity_id
_entity_poly.type
_entity_poly.pdbx_seq_one_letter_code
_entity_poly.pdbx_strand_id
1 'polypeptide(L)' 'MRKGCPWGTHRVLEPPGSFPQGAWRLDNAGELRDNEILVDVDLLNVDAASFTQMRAAAGD' A
#
# COMPACT_ATOMS: atom_id res chain seq x y z
N MET A 1 -3.04 -11.09 -17.96
CA MET A 1 -2.91 -10.42 -16.64
C MET A 1 -3.90 -11.07 -15.69
N ARG A 2 -3.51 -11.30 -14.43
CA ARG A 2 -4.40 -11.88 -13.42
C ARG A 2 -5.46 -10.84 -13.02
N LYS A 3 -6.72 -11.27 -12.90
CA LYS A 3 -7.81 -10.39 -12.45
C LYS A 3 -7.54 -9.89 -11.03
N GLY A 4 -7.52 -8.58 -10.86
CA GLY A 4 -7.42 -7.92 -9.56
C GLY A 4 -8.78 -7.74 -8.90
N CYS A 5 -8.76 -7.63 -7.58
CA CYS A 5 -9.91 -7.18 -6.82
C CYS A 5 -10.09 -5.67 -7.05
N PRO A 6 -11.31 -5.18 -7.37
CA PRO A 6 -11.60 -3.75 -7.53
C PRO A 6 -11.17 -2.88 -6.33
N TRP A 7 -11.13 -3.49 -5.15
CA TRP A 7 -10.79 -2.81 -3.89
C TRP A 7 -9.32 -2.95 -3.47
N GLY A 8 -8.49 -3.60 -4.30
CA GLY A 8 -7.06 -3.80 -4.00
C GLY A 8 -6.78 -4.77 -2.84
N THR A 9 -7.80 -5.40 -2.26
CA THR A 9 -7.64 -6.35 -1.12
C THR A 9 -6.74 -7.52 -1.45
N HIS A 10 -6.53 -7.80 -2.74
CA HIS A 10 -5.63 -8.83 -3.20
C HIS A 10 -4.14 -8.55 -2.97
N ARG A 11 -3.77 -7.30 -2.64
CA ARG A 11 -2.43 -6.94 -2.19
C ARG A 11 -2.27 -7.05 -0.67
N VAL A 12 -3.35 -7.23 0.10
CA VAL A 12 -3.26 -7.32 1.56
C VAL A 12 -2.80 -8.69 1.98
N LEU A 13 -1.65 -8.74 2.65
CA LEU A 13 -1.11 -9.95 3.27
C LEU A 13 -1.64 -10.09 4.70
N GLU A 14 -1.68 -8.99 5.48
CA GLU A 14 -2.11 -9.02 6.88
C GLU A 14 -2.89 -7.77 7.30
N PRO A 15 -4.05 -7.91 7.96
CA PRO A 15 -4.84 -9.15 8.07
C PRO A 15 -5.49 -9.50 6.71
N PRO A 16 -5.51 -10.78 6.29
CA PRO A 16 -6.10 -11.17 5.01
C PRO A 16 -7.55 -10.70 4.87
N GLY A 17 -7.89 -10.14 3.71
CA GLY A 17 -9.24 -9.70 3.39
C GLY A 17 -9.62 -8.31 3.91
N SER A 18 -8.74 -7.62 4.64
CA SER A 18 -8.96 -6.20 4.95
C SER A 18 -8.69 -5.32 3.72
N PHE A 19 -9.09 -4.06 3.83
CA PHE A 19 -8.78 -3.04 2.82
C PHE A 19 -7.33 -2.56 2.95
N PRO A 20 -6.71 -2.09 1.84
CA PRO A 20 -5.32 -1.63 1.86
C PRO A 20 -4.98 -0.60 2.94
N GLN A 21 -5.90 0.32 3.26
CA GLN A 21 -5.69 1.37 4.26
C GLN A 21 -5.47 0.81 5.69
N GLY A 22 -6.05 -0.36 6.00
CA GLY A 22 -5.93 -1.02 7.31
C GLY A 22 -4.99 -2.21 7.30
N ALA A 23 -4.19 -2.38 6.23
CA ALA A 23 -3.24 -3.47 6.14
C ALA A 23 -1.99 -3.16 6.97
N TRP A 24 -1.55 -4.15 7.75
CA TRP A 24 -0.22 -4.14 8.35
C TRP A 24 0.86 -4.53 7.33
N ARG A 25 0.51 -5.35 6.35
CA ARG A 25 1.46 -5.83 5.35
C ARG A 25 0.80 -5.97 3.99
N LEU A 26 1.46 -5.40 2.97
CA LEU A 26 1.06 -5.47 1.56
C LEU A 26 2.08 -6.27 0.74
N ASP A 27 1.61 -6.94 -0.30
CA ASP A 27 2.41 -7.59 -1.34
C ASP A 27 2.99 -6.53 -2.29
N ASN A 28 4.30 -6.34 -2.24
CA ASN A 28 5.03 -5.38 -3.08
C ASN A 28 5.63 -5.99 -4.36
N ALA A 29 5.19 -7.19 -4.78
CA ALA A 29 5.65 -7.80 -6.02
C ALA A 29 5.37 -6.91 -7.23
N GLY A 30 6.34 -6.82 -8.15
CA GLY A 30 6.25 -5.98 -9.35
C GLY A 30 5.32 -6.51 -10.46
N GLU A 31 4.81 -7.75 -10.32
CA GLU A 31 3.83 -8.29 -11.28
C GLU A 31 2.51 -7.52 -11.16
N LEU A 32 2.03 -6.97 -12.28
CA LEU A 32 0.80 -6.19 -12.34
C LEU A 32 -0.44 -7.06 -12.55
N ARG A 33 -1.52 -6.70 -11.86
CA ARG A 33 -2.88 -7.16 -12.16
C ARG A 33 -3.54 -6.29 -13.21
N ASP A 34 -4.64 -6.78 -13.79
CA ASP A 34 -5.39 -6.10 -14.85
C ASP A 34 -5.96 -4.72 -14.45
N ASN A 35 -6.01 -4.41 -13.15
CA ASN A 35 -6.47 -3.15 -12.59
C ASN A 35 -5.36 -2.33 -11.91
N GLU A 36 -4.09 -2.63 -12.19
CA GLU A 36 -2.94 -1.95 -11.59
C GLU A 36 -2.11 -1.23 -12.65
N ILE A 37 -1.45 -0.15 -12.24
CA ILE A 37 -0.52 0.62 -13.06
C ILE A 37 0.79 0.71 -12.29
N LEU A 38 1.91 0.38 -12.94
CA LEU A 38 3.24 0.63 -12.39
C LEU A 38 3.62 2.08 -12.67
N VAL A 39 3.96 2.82 -11.62
CA VAL A 39 4.39 4.21 -11.71
C VAL A 39 5.84 4.28 -11.28
N ASP A 40 6.71 4.71 -12.18
CA ASP A 40 8.09 5.07 -11.86
C ASP A 40 8.12 6.49 -11.31
N VAL A 41 8.81 6.70 -10.19
CA VAL A 41 8.81 7.98 -9.47
C VAL A 41 10.23 8.44 -9.17
N ASP A 42 10.53 9.70 -9.49
CA ASP A 42 11.83 10.32 -9.17
C ASP A 42 11.94 10.65 -7.68
N LEU A 43 10.84 11.09 -7.08
CA LEU A 43 10.76 11.47 -5.66
C LEU A 43 9.39 11.11 -5.07
N LEU A 44 9.40 10.42 -3.94
CA LEU A 44 8.22 10.21 -3.10
C LEU A 44 8.28 11.18 -1.91
N ASN A 45 7.43 12.21 -1.93
CA ASN A 45 7.37 13.18 -0.85
C ASN A 45 6.36 12.74 0.23
N VAL A 46 6.82 12.59 1.47
CA VAL A 46 5.97 12.30 2.63
C VAL A 46 5.54 13.64 3.23
N ASP A 47 4.23 13.87 3.38
CA ASP A 47 3.74 15.12 3.96
C ASP A 47 3.97 15.20 5.48
N ALA A 48 3.85 16.43 6.03
CA ALA A 48 4.09 16.67 7.44
C ALA A 48 3.11 15.92 8.37
N ALA A 49 1.88 15.67 7.91
CA ALA A 49 0.88 14.93 8.69
C ALA A 49 1.26 13.46 8.82
N SER A 50 1.68 12.85 7.71
CA SER A 50 2.20 11.48 7.63
C SER A 50 3.45 11.34 8.50
N PHE A 51 4.38 12.29 8.43
CA PHE A 51 5.57 12.28 9.28
C PHE A 51 5.23 12.37 10.78
N THR A 52 4.27 13.23 11.14
CA THR A 52 3.80 13.35 12.54
C THR A 52 3.20 12.05 13.04
N GLN A 53 2.39 11.36 12.23
CA GLN A 53 1.80 10.07 12.57
C GLN A 53 2.87 8.99 12.76
N MET A 54 3.89 8.96 11.90
CA MET A 54 5.00 8.02 12.03
C MET A 54 5.82 8.25 13.31
N ARG A 55 6.10 9.52 13.63
CA ARG A 55 6.81 9.90 14.87
C ARG A 55 6.04 9.48 16.11
N ALA A 56 4.74 9.77 16.16
CA ALA A 56 3.87 9.34 17.25
C ALA A 56 3.81 7.81 17.39
N ALA A 57 3.77 7.08 16.28
CA ALA A 57 3.79 5.61 16.28
C ALA A 57 5.16 5.03 16.74
N ALA A 58 6.26 5.75 16.49
CA ALA A 58 7.61 5.40 16.93
C ALA A 58 7.90 5.80 18.40
N GLY A 59 7.03 6.61 19.00
CA GLY A 59 7.20 7.11 20.38
C GLY A 59 8.12 8.31 20.52
N ASP A 60 8.33 9.07 19.44
CA ASP A 60 9.10 10.33 19.41
C ASP A 60 8.26 11.58 19.74
#